data_AF-A0AB37E664-F1
#
_entry.id   AF-A0AB37E664-F1
#
_cell.length_a   1.000
_cell.length_b   1.000
_cell.length_c   1.000
_cell.angle_alpha   90.00
_cell.angle_beta   90.00
_cell.angle_gamma   90.00
#
_symmetry.space_group_name_H-M   'P 1'
#
loop_
_entity.id
_entity.type
_entity.pdbx_description
1 polymer ?
#
loop_
_entity_poly.entity_id
_entity_poly.type
_entity_poly.pdbx_seq_one_letter_code
_entity_poly.pdbx_strand_id
1 'polypeptide(L)'
;MRMLLAIGLVVTLGGMAHSSQEPSRDPNTREFSQDGWTVQMDVSGKGAVLCAWMLYDTVAIIGETCHRNRDEALQTELRNSVSRIETFIMANSREPASREGLDEARRQRRAELDRRLCRQRDAVDMYRAVRDQGPEKLRSDIDDLLSIPREPVMNPCV
;
A
#
# COMPACT_ATOMS: atom_id res chain seq x y z
N MET A 1 -41.93 52.65 32.29
CA MET A 1 -41.80 51.33 31.63
C MET A 1 -40.35 51.22 31.17
N ARG A 2 -39.47 50.46 31.85
CA ARG A 2 -39.06 49.08 31.47
C ARG A 2 -39.05 48.94 29.93
N MET A 3 -37.95 48.61 29.26
CA MET A 3 -37.33 47.29 29.35
C MET A 3 -36.09 47.16 28.42
N LEU A 4 -34.98 46.67 29.00
CA LEU A 4 -33.97 45.71 28.51
C LEU A 4 -32.97 45.98 27.35
N LEU A 5 -31.71 45.74 27.72
CA LEU A 5 -30.53 45.36 26.93
C LEU A 5 -30.78 44.24 25.90
N ALA A 6 -29.99 44.23 24.83
CA ALA A 6 -29.36 42.99 24.35
C ALA A 6 -28.04 43.29 23.63
N ILE A 7 -26.95 42.91 24.30
CA ILE A 7 -25.59 42.80 23.76
C ILE A 7 -25.62 41.65 22.74
N GLY A 8 -25.43 41.98 21.46
CA GLY A 8 -25.26 41.00 20.39
C GLY A 8 -23.87 40.37 20.50
N LEU A 9 -23.77 39.26 21.22
CA LEU A 9 -22.61 38.38 21.23
C LEU A 9 -22.49 37.72 19.84
N VAL A 10 -21.51 38.16 19.03
CA VAL A 10 -21.13 37.47 17.80
C VAL A 10 -20.41 36.19 18.20
N VAL A 11 -21.17 35.09 18.28
CA VAL A 11 -20.59 33.74 18.31
C VAL A 11 -20.19 33.42 16.88
N THR A 12 -18.91 33.56 16.56
CA THR A 12 -18.33 32.98 15.35
C THR A 12 -18.43 31.46 15.47
N LEU A 13 -19.38 30.86 14.76
CA LEU A 13 -19.45 29.43 14.53
C LEU A 13 -18.16 29.00 13.85
N GLY A 14 -17.33 28.24 14.56
CA GLY A 14 -16.18 27.57 14.00
C GLY A 14 -16.62 26.65 12.85
N GLY A 15 -15.95 26.76 11.72
CA GLY A 15 -16.16 25.87 10.58
C GLY A 15 -15.88 24.43 10.99
N MET A 16 -16.92 23.61 11.04
CA MET A 16 -16.76 22.16 11.12
C MET A 16 -16.39 21.67 9.71
N ALA A 17 -15.13 21.26 9.54
CA ALA A 17 -14.69 20.51 8.37
C ALA A 17 -15.56 19.24 8.25
N HIS A 18 -16.44 19.21 7.25
CA HIS A 18 -17.27 18.04 6.97
C HIS A 18 -16.42 17.04 6.19
N SER A 19 -16.03 15.94 6.83
CA SER A 19 -15.55 14.75 6.13
C SER A 19 -16.75 14.10 5.45
N SER A 20 -16.74 14.04 4.12
CA SER A 20 -17.76 13.33 3.32
C SER A 20 -17.18 12.01 2.83
N GLN A 21 -17.80 10.90 3.23
CA GLN A 21 -17.52 9.58 2.68
C GLN A 21 -18.30 9.42 1.38
N GLU A 22 -17.61 9.46 0.25
CA GLU A 22 -18.23 9.14 -1.05
C GLU A 22 -18.20 7.62 -1.27
N PRO A 23 -19.27 7.02 -1.83
CA PRO A 23 -19.28 5.61 -2.14
C PRO A 23 -18.26 5.31 -3.25
N SER A 24 -17.22 4.54 -2.93
CA SER A 24 -16.34 3.92 -3.92
C SER A 24 -17.16 3.07 -4.90
N ARG A 25 -16.73 3.01 -6.17
CA ARG A 25 -17.32 2.09 -7.17
C ARG A 25 -17.01 0.62 -6.87
N ASP A 26 -15.91 0.37 -6.15
CA ASP A 26 -15.54 -0.95 -5.66
C ASP A 26 -16.05 -1.13 -4.21
N PRO A 27 -16.91 -2.13 -3.92
CA PRO A 27 -17.42 -2.39 -2.58
C PRO A 27 -16.33 -2.77 -1.56
N ASN A 28 -15.15 -3.15 -2.04
CA ASN A 28 -13.99 -3.49 -1.20
C ASN A 28 -13.08 -2.29 -0.91
N THR A 29 -13.45 -1.11 -1.40
CA THR A 29 -12.68 0.12 -1.20
C THR A 29 -13.54 1.18 -0.54
N ARG A 30 -12.98 1.94 0.40
CA ARG A 30 -13.61 3.15 0.96
C ARG A 30 -12.77 4.36 0.64
N GLU A 31 -13.41 5.42 0.17
CA GLU A 31 -12.76 6.70 -0.06
C GLU A 31 -13.07 7.65 1.09
N PHE A 32 -12.04 8.33 1.57
CA PHE A 32 -12.12 9.37 2.59
C PHE A 32 -11.50 10.62 2.03
N SER A 33 -12.28 11.69 1.93
CA SER A 33 -11.80 12.98 1.46
C SER A 33 -11.82 13.99 2.60
N GLN A 34 -10.67 14.62 2.87
CA GLN A 34 -10.53 15.71 3.84
C GLN A 34 -9.52 16.74 3.32
N ASP A 35 -9.90 18.01 3.37
CA ASP A 35 -9.03 19.15 3.01
C ASP A 35 -8.35 19.04 1.62
N GLY A 36 -9.07 18.47 0.64
CA GLY A 36 -8.59 18.31 -0.74
C GLY A 36 -7.73 17.07 -1.00
N TRP A 37 -7.49 16.24 0.02
CA TRP A 37 -6.81 14.95 -0.13
C TRP A 37 -7.81 13.80 -0.08
N THR A 38 -7.72 12.88 -1.04
CA THR A 38 -8.49 11.64 -1.08
C THR A 38 -7.61 10.46 -0.71
N VAL A 39 -8.04 9.71 0.30
CA VAL A 39 -7.40 8.47 0.74
C VAL A 39 -8.34 7.32 0.45
N GLN A 40 -7.84 6.31 -0.26
CA GLN A 40 -8.56 5.07 -0.49
C GLN A 40 -8.05 3.99 0.47
N MET A 41 -8.97 3.24 1.06
CA MET A 41 -8.68 2.13 1.98
C MET A 41 -9.33 0.84 1.51
N ASP A 42 -8.57 -0.25 1.56
CA ASP A 42 -9.07 -1.61 1.43
C ASP A 42 -9.90 -1.97 2.66
N VAL A 43 -11.10 -2.47 2.43
CA VAL A 43 -12.01 -2.99 3.46
C VAL A 43 -12.43 -4.43 3.19
N SER A 44 -11.74 -5.11 2.28
CA SER A 44 -11.99 -6.53 1.96
C SER A 44 -11.61 -7.48 3.10
N GLY A 45 -10.73 -7.02 4.00
CA GLY A 45 -10.11 -7.86 5.02
C GLY A 45 -8.94 -8.70 4.50
N LYS A 46 -8.57 -8.57 3.21
CA LYS A 46 -7.43 -9.26 2.58
C LYS A 46 -6.17 -8.40 2.52
N GLY A 47 -6.27 -7.10 2.80
CA GLY A 47 -5.15 -6.17 2.84
C GLY A 47 -4.97 -5.38 1.54
N ALA A 48 -4.23 -4.28 1.62
CA ALA A 48 -4.07 -3.33 0.52
C ALA A 48 -3.01 -3.79 -0.50
N VAL A 49 -3.44 -4.02 -1.75
CA VAL A 49 -2.60 -4.65 -2.78
C VAL A 49 -1.43 -3.78 -3.23
N LEU A 50 -1.59 -2.44 -3.37
CA LEU A 50 -0.45 -1.59 -3.75
C LEU A 50 0.60 -1.50 -2.65
N CYS A 51 0.18 -1.47 -1.38
CA CYS A 51 1.12 -1.54 -0.27
C CYS A 51 1.88 -2.86 -0.28
N ALA A 52 1.18 -3.99 -0.41
CA ALA A 52 1.82 -5.30 -0.46
C ALA A 52 2.81 -5.41 -1.63
N TRP A 53 2.45 -4.93 -2.83
CA TRP A 53 3.37 -4.86 -3.96
C TRP A 53 4.66 -4.11 -3.62
N MET A 54 4.54 -2.90 -3.06
CA MET A 54 5.69 -2.10 -2.66
C MET A 54 6.56 -2.81 -1.62
N LEU A 55 5.95 -3.45 -0.62
CA LEU A 55 6.69 -4.19 0.42
C LEU A 55 7.43 -5.40 -0.15
N TYR A 56 6.75 -6.26 -0.91
CA TYR A 56 7.37 -7.46 -1.46
C TYR A 56 8.38 -7.17 -2.57
N ASP A 57 8.18 -6.12 -3.37
CA ASP A 57 9.19 -5.66 -4.32
C ASP A 57 10.43 -5.12 -3.60
N THR A 58 10.25 -4.38 -2.51
CA THR A 58 11.38 -3.94 -1.65
C THR A 58 12.15 -5.14 -1.09
N VAL A 59 11.44 -6.14 -0.56
CA VAL A 59 12.05 -7.38 -0.03
C VAL A 59 12.81 -8.13 -1.14
N ALA A 60 12.26 -8.20 -2.35
CA ALA A 60 12.94 -8.80 -3.50
C ALA A 60 14.23 -8.03 -3.86
N ILE A 61 14.18 -6.69 -3.89
CA ILE A 61 15.36 -5.85 -4.15
C ILE A 61 16.45 -6.07 -3.07
N ILE A 62 16.07 -6.14 -1.79
CA ILE A 62 17.00 -6.44 -0.68
C ILE A 62 17.63 -7.82 -0.88
N GLY A 63 16.81 -8.82 -1.20
CA GLY A 63 17.26 -10.18 -1.47
C GLY A 63 18.30 -10.27 -2.59
N GLU A 64 17.99 -9.69 -3.74
CA GLU A 64 18.87 -9.66 -4.91
C GLU A 64 20.19 -8.90 -4.66
N THR A 65 20.16 -7.91 -3.76
CA THR A 65 21.30 -7.02 -3.49
C THR A 65 22.19 -7.56 -2.37
N CYS A 66 21.59 -8.04 -1.27
CA CYS A 66 22.28 -8.38 -0.02
C CYS A 66 22.43 -9.89 0.21
N HIS A 67 21.64 -10.70 -0.49
CA HIS A 67 21.59 -12.16 -0.35
C HIS A 67 21.85 -12.87 -1.69
N ARG A 68 22.67 -12.26 -2.57
CA ARG A 68 23.03 -12.84 -3.88
C ARG A 68 23.54 -14.28 -3.71
N ASN A 69 23.01 -15.19 -4.53
CA ASN A 69 23.30 -16.64 -4.51
C ASN A 69 22.93 -17.37 -3.20
N ARG A 70 22.01 -16.81 -2.42
CA ARG A 70 21.38 -17.45 -1.26
C ARG A 70 19.87 -17.51 -1.44
N ASP A 71 19.23 -18.40 -0.69
CA ASP A 71 17.77 -18.46 -0.56
C ASP A 71 17.05 -18.58 -1.93
N GLU A 72 17.59 -19.36 -2.87
CA GLU A 72 17.14 -19.40 -4.27
C GLU A 72 15.65 -19.68 -4.43
N ALA A 73 15.11 -20.64 -3.67
CA ALA A 73 13.69 -20.95 -3.67
C ALA A 73 12.83 -19.75 -3.25
N LEU A 74 13.26 -19.02 -2.21
CA LEU A 74 12.59 -17.81 -1.73
C LEU A 74 12.71 -16.66 -2.72
N GLN A 75 13.90 -16.44 -3.30
CA GLN A 75 14.10 -15.40 -4.32
C GLN A 75 13.22 -15.63 -5.55
N THR A 76 13.07 -16.90 -5.95
CA THR A 76 12.18 -17.29 -7.05
C THR A 76 10.72 -17.01 -6.69
N GLU A 77 10.29 -17.40 -5.48
CA GLU A 77 8.92 -17.14 -5.05
C GLU A 77 8.62 -15.63 -4.88
N LEU A 78 9.56 -14.82 -4.40
CA LEU A 78 9.42 -13.36 -4.32
C LEU A 78 9.18 -12.74 -5.70
N ARG A 79 9.97 -13.13 -6.71
CA ARG A 79 9.77 -12.66 -8.09
C ARG A 79 8.42 -13.08 -8.65
N ASN A 80 8.02 -14.33 -8.43
CA ASN A 80 6.73 -14.84 -8.87
C ASN A 80 5.58 -14.09 -8.19
N SER A 81 5.69 -13.88 -6.88
CA SER A 81 4.72 -13.15 -6.07
C SER A 81 4.54 -11.72 -6.56
N VAL A 82 5.63 -10.96 -6.73
CA VAL A 82 5.58 -9.59 -7.26
C VAL A 82 4.92 -9.56 -8.64
N SER A 83 5.30 -10.48 -9.55
CA SER A 83 4.70 -10.55 -10.89
C SER A 83 3.18 -10.83 -10.88
N ARG A 84 2.72 -11.67 -9.96
CA ARG A 84 1.30 -11.98 -9.77
C ARG A 84 0.54 -10.77 -9.22
N ILE A 85 1.11 -10.05 -8.26
CA ILE A 85 0.52 -8.82 -7.73
C ILE A 85 0.43 -7.76 -8.83
N GLU A 86 1.47 -7.58 -9.65
CA GLU A 86 1.46 -6.64 -10.78
C GLU A 86 0.39 -6.99 -11.81
N THR A 87 0.21 -8.28 -12.08
CA THR A 87 -0.86 -8.77 -12.97
C THR A 87 -2.24 -8.44 -12.40
N PHE A 88 -2.41 -8.60 -11.08
CA PHE A 88 -3.64 -8.20 -10.40
C PHE A 88 -3.85 -6.67 -10.49
N ILE A 89 -2.80 -5.86 -10.26
CA ILE A 89 -2.88 -4.40 -10.34
C ILE A 89 -3.37 -3.98 -11.74
N MET A 90 -2.70 -4.44 -12.79
CA MET A 90 -3.09 -4.10 -14.17
C MET A 90 -4.52 -4.54 -14.53
N ALA A 91 -5.02 -5.63 -13.94
CA ALA A 91 -6.36 -6.13 -14.21
C ALA A 91 -7.47 -5.41 -13.43
N ASN A 92 -7.14 -4.77 -12.30
CA ASN A 92 -8.14 -4.25 -11.37
C ASN A 92 -8.00 -2.74 -11.05
N SER A 93 -6.99 -2.04 -11.57
CA SER A 93 -6.86 -0.60 -11.38
C SER A 93 -7.93 0.19 -12.15
N ARG A 94 -8.55 1.15 -11.47
CA ARG A 94 -9.47 2.13 -12.07
C ARG A 94 -8.78 2.99 -13.11
N GLU A 95 -7.59 3.48 -12.80
CA GLU A 95 -6.72 4.13 -13.77
C GLU A 95 -5.80 3.08 -14.40
N PRO A 96 -5.76 2.94 -15.73
CA PRO A 96 -5.00 1.87 -16.38
C PRO A 96 -3.51 1.87 -15.96
N ALA A 97 -3.11 0.84 -15.21
CA ALA A 97 -1.71 0.57 -14.94
C ALA A 97 -1.08 -0.19 -16.12
N SER A 98 0.19 0.08 -16.41
CA SER A 98 0.95 -0.61 -17.45
C SER A 98 2.15 -1.35 -16.87
N ARG A 99 2.58 -2.41 -17.55
CA ARG A 99 3.81 -3.13 -17.19
C ARG A 99 5.00 -2.17 -17.14
N GLU A 100 5.11 -1.30 -18.13
CA GLU A 100 6.19 -0.31 -18.22
C GLU A 100 6.20 0.66 -17.03
N GLY A 101 5.02 1.12 -16.59
CA GLY A 101 4.90 2.00 -15.42
C GLY A 101 5.30 1.29 -14.12
N LEU A 102 4.92 0.02 -13.95
CA LEU A 102 5.31 -0.79 -12.80
C LEU A 102 6.82 -1.08 -12.80
N ASP A 103 7.39 -1.38 -13.97
CA ASP A 103 8.83 -1.59 -14.14
C ASP A 103 9.63 -0.31 -13.82
N GLU A 104 9.14 0.86 -14.25
CA GLU A 104 9.76 2.15 -13.93
C GLU A 104 9.72 2.43 -12.43
N ALA A 105 8.57 2.24 -11.78
CA ALA A 105 8.46 2.40 -10.33
C ALA A 105 9.41 1.47 -9.56
N ARG A 106 9.59 0.23 -10.03
CA ARG A 106 10.59 -0.69 -9.47
C ARG A 106 12.02 -0.20 -9.68
N ARG A 107 12.35 0.33 -10.87
CA ARG A 107 13.68 0.91 -11.14
C ARG A 107 13.97 2.09 -10.22
N GLN A 108 13.00 3.00 -10.04
CA GLN A 108 13.11 4.14 -9.13
C GLN A 108 13.33 3.68 -7.69
N ARG A 109 12.52 2.74 -7.21
CA ARG A 109 12.68 2.15 -5.87
C ARG A 109 14.06 1.53 -5.68
N ARG A 110 14.56 0.79 -6.67
CA ARG A 110 15.92 0.24 -6.62
C ARG A 110 17.00 1.33 -6.58
N ALA A 111 16.81 2.43 -7.30
CA ALA A 111 17.75 3.55 -7.30
C ALA A 111 17.77 4.29 -5.96
N GLU A 112 16.61 4.41 -5.31
CA GLU A 112 16.46 5.01 -3.97
C GLU A 112 17.08 4.15 -2.86
N LEU A 113 17.01 2.82 -3.00
CA LEU A 113 17.63 1.89 -2.07
C LEU A 113 19.16 1.90 -2.24
N ASP A 114 19.84 2.80 -1.52
CA ASP A 114 21.30 3.01 -1.50
C ASP A 114 22.07 1.67 -1.35
N ARG A 115 23.30 1.59 -1.88
CA ARG A 115 24.25 0.47 -1.68
C ARG A 115 24.55 0.18 -0.20
N ARG A 116 24.19 1.07 0.72
CA ARG A 116 24.23 0.84 2.18
C ARG A 116 23.08 -0.02 2.69
N LEU A 117 22.10 -0.38 1.86
CA LEU A 117 20.92 -1.18 2.22
C LEU A 117 21.28 -2.42 3.05
N CYS A 118 22.33 -3.14 2.66
CA CYS A 118 22.76 -4.36 3.34
C CYS A 118 23.36 -4.13 4.74
N ARG A 119 23.61 -2.87 5.12
CA ARG A 119 24.04 -2.46 6.46
C ARG A 119 22.91 -1.85 7.29
N GLN A 120 21.75 -1.61 6.69
CA GLN A 120 20.59 -1.08 7.41
C GLN A 120 19.87 -2.24 8.09
N ARG A 121 19.72 -2.18 9.41
CA ARG A 121 19.09 -3.24 10.20
C ARG A 121 17.65 -3.49 9.74
N ASP A 122 16.88 -2.43 9.56
CA ASP A 122 15.47 -2.53 9.17
C ASP A 122 15.28 -3.27 7.85
N ALA A 123 16.11 -2.99 6.83
CA ALA A 123 16.08 -3.69 5.56
C ALA A 123 16.44 -5.19 5.71
N VAL A 124 17.47 -5.50 6.50
CA VAL A 124 17.86 -6.89 6.78
C VAL A 124 16.77 -7.63 7.55
N ASP A 125 16.11 -6.96 8.50
CA ASP A 125 15.06 -7.54 9.33
C ASP A 125 13.77 -7.77 8.53
N MET A 126 13.42 -6.87 7.60
CA MET A 126 12.32 -7.09 6.64
C MET A 126 12.55 -8.36 5.81
N TYR A 127 13.74 -8.51 5.23
CA TYR A 127 14.06 -9.70 4.45
C TYR A 127 14.05 -10.97 5.31
N ARG A 128 14.62 -10.89 6.52
CA ARG A 128 14.64 -12.01 7.47
C ARG A 128 13.23 -12.45 7.85
N ALA A 129 12.31 -11.52 8.11
CA ALA A 129 10.93 -11.83 8.50
C ALA A 129 10.19 -12.65 7.43
N VAL A 130 10.42 -12.35 6.15
CA VAL A 130 9.86 -13.13 5.04
C VAL A 130 10.60 -14.46 4.87
N ARG A 131 11.93 -14.44 4.99
CA ARG A 131 12.76 -15.65 4.86
C ARG A 131 12.44 -16.70 5.91
N ASP A 132 12.24 -16.30 7.16
CA ASP A 132 12.00 -17.21 8.28
C ASP A 132 10.63 -17.90 8.17
N GLN A 133 9.69 -17.34 7.40
CA GLN A 133 8.41 -17.97 7.05
C GLN A 133 8.53 -18.93 5.86
N GLY A 134 9.47 -18.66 4.95
CA GLY A 134 9.75 -19.51 3.79
C GLY A 134 8.84 -19.29 2.57
N PRO A 135 9.20 -19.88 1.42
CA PRO A 135 8.52 -19.65 0.15
C PRO A 135 7.07 -20.16 0.13
N GLU A 136 6.75 -21.26 0.80
CA GLU A 136 5.37 -21.79 0.79
C GLU A 136 4.38 -20.87 1.51
N LYS A 137 4.79 -20.31 2.65
CA LYS A 137 3.98 -19.34 3.39
C LYS A 137 3.80 -18.05 2.60
N LEU A 138 4.88 -17.54 1.99
CA LEU A 138 4.81 -16.39 1.09
C LEU A 138 3.79 -16.63 -0.04
N ARG A 139 3.84 -17.78 -0.69
CA ARG A 139 2.89 -18.13 -1.75
C ARG A 139 1.44 -18.10 -1.23
N SER A 140 1.18 -18.75 -0.10
CA SER A 140 -0.15 -18.80 0.50
C SER A 140 -0.67 -17.41 0.87
N ASP A 141 0.18 -16.52 1.38
CA ASP A 141 -0.21 -15.16 1.75
C ASP A 141 -0.57 -14.32 0.53
N ILE A 142 0.17 -14.50 -0.56
CA ILE A 142 -0.14 -13.83 -1.84
C ILE A 142 -1.41 -14.41 -2.47
N ASP A 143 -1.63 -15.72 -2.36
CA ASP A 143 -2.89 -16.34 -2.80
C ASP A 143 -4.09 -15.74 -2.06
N ASP A 144 -3.99 -15.58 -0.74
CA ASP A 144 -5.05 -14.98 0.07
C ASP A 144 -5.25 -13.48 -0.25
N LEU A 145 -4.16 -12.71 -0.34
CA LEU A 145 -4.18 -11.29 -0.71
C LEU A 145 -4.91 -11.06 -2.03
N LEU A 146 -4.67 -11.91 -3.04
CA LEU A 146 -5.20 -11.76 -4.40
C LEU A 146 -6.53 -12.49 -4.63
N SER A 147 -7.11 -13.10 -3.59
CA SER A 147 -8.30 -13.95 -3.70
C SER A 147 -9.59 -13.23 -4.11
N ILE A 148 -9.66 -11.90 -3.91
CA ILE A 148 -10.82 -11.06 -4.24
C ILE A 148 -10.40 -9.97 -5.24
N PRO A 149 -10.90 -9.99 -6.49
CA PRO A 149 -10.72 -8.89 -7.45
C PRO A 149 -11.26 -7.57 -6.89
N ARG A 150 -10.43 -6.52 -6.83
CA ARG A 150 -10.73 -5.23 -6.20
C ARG A 150 -9.71 -4.16 -6.59
N GLU A 151 -10.06 -2.90 -6.39
CA GLU A 151 -9.16 -1.79 -6.65
C GLU A 151 -7.87 -1.97 -5.82
N PRO A 152 -6.69 -1.97 -6.46
CA PRO A 152 -5.44 -2.01 -5.75
C PRO A 152 -5.20 -0.63 -5.12
N VAL A 153 -5.28 -0.56 -3.79
CA VAL A 153 -5.08 0.70 -3.05
C VAL A 153 -3.85 0.62 -2.14
N MET A 154 -3.41 1.78 -1.64
CA MET A 154 -2.26 1.89 -0.75
C MET A 154 -2.61 1.57 0.71
N ASN A 155 -3.80 1.89 1.19
CA ASN A 155 -4.11 1.79 2.61
C ASN A 155 -5.12 0.67 2.90
N PRO A 156 -5.12 0.08 4.10
CA PRO A 156 -4.10 0.25 5.14
C PRO A 156 -2.75 -0.36 4.73
N CYS A 157 -1.66 0.29 5.13
CA CYS A 157 -0.30 -0.22 4.96
C CYS A 157 0.33 -0.30 6.34
N VAL A 158 0.62 -1.54 6.77
CA VAL A 158 0.94 -2.01 8.14
C VAL A 158 -0.12 -1.79 9.20
#